data_AF-A0A945BX85-F1
#
_entry.id   AF-A0A945BX85-F1
#
_cell.length_a   1.000
_cell.length_b   1.000
_cell.length_c   1.000
_cell.angle_alpha   90.00
_cell.angle_beta   90.00
_cell.angle_gamma   90.00
#
_symmetry.space_group_name_H-M   'P 1'
#
loop_
_entity.id
_entity.type
_entity.pdbx_description
1 polymer ?
#
loop_
_entity_poly.entity_id
_entity_poly.type
_entity_poly.pdbx_seq_one_letter_code
_entity_poly.pdbx_strand_id
1 'polypeptide(L)'
;MSAIKKSAVFSNCRKYRYSLTRSWNSANGYVLFIGLNPSIADESFDDPTLTRCINFAKDWGYGGLIMVNLFAYMSTYPMELKKVKLPIGKDNNMHILKNYLKSELTVVAWGNDGYFLSRDKEVLEIINRPMCLKINKSGQPAHPLYQKKDQKLINFIN
;
A
#
# COMPACT_ATOMS: atom_id res chain seq x y z
N MET A 1 23.72 5.71 9.75
CA MET A 1 22.47 5.18 9.15
C MET A 1 22.67 5.14 7.64
N SER A 2 22.38 4.02 6.96
CA SER A 2 22.38 4.03 5.49
C SER A 2 21.31 5.00 4.99
N ALA A 3 21.62 5.76 3.95
CA ALA A 3 20.65 6.62 3.30
C ALA A 3 19.48 5.77 2.75
N ILE A 4 18.24 6.18 3.00
CA ILE A 4 17.06 5.50 2.44
C ILE A 4 17.00 5.81 0.95
N LYS A 5 17.10 4.77 0.10
CA LYS A 5 16.83 4.87 -1.33
C LYS A 5 15.33 5.03 -1.54
N LYS A 6 14.93 6.07 -2.26
CA LYS A 6 13.53 6.41 -2.57
C LYS A 6 13.28 6.24 -4.07
N SER A 7 12.17 5.63 -4.45
CA SER A 7 11.71 5.58 -5.84
C SER A 7 10.19 5.53 -5.92
N ALA A 8 9.63 5.99 -7.04
CA ALA A 8 8.21 5.87 -7.34
C ALA A 8 8.01 5.63 -8.85
N VAL A 9 6.92 4.95 -9.19
CA VAL A 9 6.54 4.63 -10.58
C VAL A 9 5.21 5.28 -10.86
N PHE A 10 5.16 6.10 -11.91
CA PHE A 10 3.98 6.85 -12.32
C PHE A 10 3.61 6.53 -13.77
N SER A 11 2.33 6.77 -14.10
CA SER A 11 1.90 6.90 -15.50
C SER A 11 2.58 8.10 -16.18
N ASN A 12 2.62 8.10 -17.52
CA ASN A 12 3.16 9.22 -18.32
C ASN A 12 2.49 10.56 -18.01
N CYS A 13 1.19 10.57 -17.70
CA CYS A 13 0.47 11.80 -17.35
C CYS A 13 0.62 12.21 -15.88
N ARG A 14 1.38 11.45 -15.07
CA ARG A 14 1.61 11.64 -13.62
C ARG A 14 0.36 11.72 -12.75
N LYS A 15 -0.83 11.40 -13.28
CA LYS A 15 -2.08 11.32 -12.50
C LYS A 15 -2.21 10.02 -11.72
N TYR A 16 -1.49 8.99 -12.12
CA TYR A 16 -1.50 7.67 -11.50
C TYR A 16 -0.12 7.33 -10.94
N ARG A 17 -0.07 6.89 -9.68
CA ARG A 17 1.11 6.32 -9.03
C ARG A 17 0.88 4.84 -8.80
N TYR A 18 1.68 4.02 -9.46
CA TYR A 18 1.55 2.56 -9.40
C TYR A 18 2.28 1.96 -8.21
N SER A 19 3.42 2.52 -7.82
CA SER A 19 4.16 2.06 -6.65
C SER A 19 5.08 3.13 -6.11
N LEU A 20 5.36 3.06 -4.81
CA LEU A 20 6.38 3.83 -4.11
C LEU A 20 7.24 2.87 -3.30
N THR A 21 8.57 3.04 -3.31
CA THR A 21 9.51 2.16 -2.60
C THR A 21 10.41 2.98 -1.69
N ARG A 22 10.71 2.42 -0.53
CA ARG A 22 11.74 2.87 0.41
C ARG A 22 12.61 1.68 0.76
N SER A 23 13.92 1.81 0.56
CA SER A 23 14.89 0.73 0.82
C SER A 23 16.05 1.25 1.65
N TRP A 24 16.34 0.61 2.77
CA TRP A 24 17.48 0.92 3.63
C TRP A 24 18.49 -0.23 3.75
N ASN A 25 18.03 -1.46 3.53
CA ASN A 25 18.89 -2.65 3.42
C ASN A 25 18.21 -3.73 2.57
N SER A 26 18.41 -3.73 1.25
CA SER A 26 17.71 -4.67 0.35
C SER A 26 17.98 -6.16 0.61
N ALA A 27 19.00 -6.52 1.39
CA ALA A 27 19.27 -7.91 1.76
C ALA A 27 18.21 -8.50 2.71
N ASN A 28 17.43 -7.65 3.40
CA ASN A 28 16.43 -8.07 4.39
C ASN A 28 14.99 -8.07 3.82
N GLY A 29 14.82 -8.16 2.50
CA GLY A 29 13.51 -8.21 1.86
C GLY A 29 12.66 -6.93 1.97
N TYR A 30 11.43 -6.99 1.45
CA TYR A 30 10.45 -5.92 1.40
C TYR A 30 9.09 -6.34 1.96
N VAL A 31 8.50 -5.44 2.74
CA VAL A 31 7.06 -5.51 3.05
C VAL A 31 6.26 -4.76 2.00
N LEU A 32 5.30 -5.42 1.37
CA LEU A 32 4.28 -4.78 0.54
C LEU A 32 3.14 -4.28 1.42
N PHE A 33 2.85 -2.99 1.36
CA PHE A 33 1.61 -2.40 1.89
C PHE A 33 0.66 -2.09 0.73
N ILE A 34 -0.62 -2.44 0.90
CA ILE A 34 -1.69 -2.14 -0.06
C ILE A 34 -2.69 -1.18 0.59
N GLY A 35 -2.63 0.10 0.20
CA GLY A 35 -3.54 1.16 0.64
C GLY A 35 -4.74 1.36 -0.29
N LEU A 36 -5.55 2.39 -0.02
CA LEU A 36 -6.72 2.71 -0.84
C LEU A 36 -6.32 3.40 -2.15
N ASN A 37 -5.73 4.59 -2.04
CA ASN A 37 -5.27 5.38 -3.17
C ASN A 37 -4.05 6.24 -2.77
N PRO A 38 -3.16 6.56 -3.73
CA PRO A 38 -2.06 7.47 -3.52
C PRO A 38 -2.52 8.85 -3.04
N SER A 39 -1.92 9.31 -1.93
CA SER A 39 -1.95 10.72 -1.52
C SER A 39 -0.67 11.44 -1.99
N ILE A 40 -0.24 12.48 -1.28
CA ILE A 40 0.84 13.40 -1.65
C ILE A 40 2.26 12.83 -1.53
N ALA A 41 2.50 11.70 -0.85
CA ALA A 41 3.85 11.14 -0.71
C ALA A 41 4.46 10.81 -2.08
N ASP A 42 5.62 11.38 -2.40
CA ASP A 42 6.28 11.22 -3.70
C ASP A 42 7.71 10.70 -3.53
N GLU A 43 8.54 10.87 -4.54
CA GLU A 43 9.97 10.54 -4.53
C GLU A 43 10.77 11.32 -3.46
N SER A 44 10.24 12.44 -2.93
CA SER A 44 10.93 13.37 -2.05
C SER A 44 10.34 13.38 -0.64
N PHE A 45 9.01 13.35 -0.52
CA PHE A 45 8.26 13.53 0.73
C PHE A 45 7.65 12.22 1.25
N ASP A 46 7.77 11.98 2.56
CA ASP A 46 7.12 10.88 3.26
C ASP A 46 5.92 11.41 4.05
N ASP A 47 4.71 10.95 3.72
CA ASP A 47 3.51 11.31 4.48
C ASP A 47 3.42 10.53 5.82
N PRO A 48 2.51 10.90 6.74
CA PRO A 48 2.37 10.21 8.03
C PRO A 48 2.07 8.71 7.90
N THR A 49 1.32 8.31 6.86
CA THR A 49 0.98 6.90 6.58
C THR A 49 2.23 6.13 6.19
N LEU A 50 3.02 6.66 5.25
CA LEU A 50 4.25 6.04 4.79
C LEU A 50 5.28 5.94 5.93
N THR A 51 5.42 7.00 6.72
CA THR A 51 6.30 7.00 7.91
C THR A 51 5.89 5.90 8.89
N ARG A 52 4.58 5.70 9.09
CA ARG A 52 4.05 4.62 9.92
C ARG A 52 4.42 3.24 9.37
N CYS A 53 4.23 3.02 8.08
CA CYS A 53 4.59 1.77 7.40
C CYS A 53 6.10 1.50 7.44
N ILE A 54 6.96 2.53 7.32
CA ILE A 54 8.42 2.40 7.47
C ILE A 54 8.77 1.86 8.85
N ASN A 55 8.17 2.43 9.90
CA ASN A 55 8.46 2.01 11.26
C ASN A 55 8.02 0.56 11.51
N PHE A 56 6.82 0.17 11.04
CA PHE A 56 6.38 -1.23 11.11
C PHE A 56 7.33 -2.18 10.39
N ALA A 57 7.71 -1.88 9.15
CA ALA A 57 8.63 -2.73 8.39
C ALA A 57 10.00 -2.88 9.07
N LYS A 58 10.53 -1.80 9.66
CA LYS A 58 11.76 -1.84 10.46
C LYS A 58 11.60 -2.69 11.73
N ASP A 59 10.52 -2.49 12.48
CA ASP A 59 10.24 -3.24 13.71
C ASP A 59 10.06 -4.74 13.41
N TRP A 60 9.60 -5.11 12.21
CA TRP A 60 9.50 -6.50 11.74
C TRP A 60 10.80 -7.03 11.12
N GLY A 61 11.90 -6.27 11.11
CA GLY A 61 13.21 -6.71 10.65
C GLY A 61 13.47 -6.58 9.15
N TYR A 62 12.55 -5.99 8.39
CA TYR A 62 12.67 -5.87 6.93
C TYR A 62 13.61 -4.77 6.48
N GLY A 63 14.07 -4.94 5.24
CA GLY A 63 15.04 -4.10 4.54
C GLY A 63 14.47 -2.90 3.79
N GLY A 64 13.16 -2.92 3.59
CA GLY A 64 12.43 -1.89 2.89
C GLY A 64 10.94 -2.15 2.90
N LEU A 65 10.22 -1.22 2.28
CA LEU A 65 8.81 -1.41 1.97
C LEU A 65 8.50 -0.99 0.54
N ILE A 66 7.44 -1.56 0.02
CA ILE A 66 6.78 -1.14 -1.21
C ILE A 66 5.34 -0.76 -0.86
N MET A 67 4.87 0.38 -1.34
CA MET A 67 3.50 0.84 -1.19
C MET A 67 2.84 0.81 -2.56
N VAL A 68 1.79 0.02 -2.70
CA VAL A 68 0.83 0.05 -3.81
C VAL A 68 -0.55 0.37 -3.26
N ASN A 69 -1.53 0.56 -4.14
CA ASN A 69 -2.89 0.91 -3.74
C ASN A 69 -3.92 0.19 -4.59
N LEU A 70 -5.11 -0.02 -4.03
CA LEU A 70 -6.27 -0.53 -4.76
C LEU A 70 -6.52 0.31 -6.03
N PHE A 71 -6.43 1.63 -5.91
CA PHE A 71 -6.58 2.55 -7.03
C PHE A 71 -5.30 3.34 -7.26
N ALA A 72 -4.83 3.47 -8.51
CA ALA A 72 -3.58 4.20 -8.78
C ALA A 72 -3.78 5.72 -8.87
N TYR A 73 -5.01 6.22 -9.04
CA TYR A 73 -5.23 7.66 -9.19
C TYR A 73 -4.83 8.43 -7.92
N MET A 74 -4.04 9.48 -8.11
CA MET A 74 -3.53 10.31 -7.03
C MET A 74 -4.58 11.33 -6.56
N SER A 75 -4.94 11.26 -5.28
CA SER A 75 -5.84 12.21 -4.62
C SER A 75 -5.62 12.18 -3.11
N THR A 76 -5.56 13.35 -2.47
CA THR A 76 -5.55 13.46 -1.00
C THR A 76 -6.86 12.99 -0.38
N TYR A 77 -7.97 13.09 -1.13
CA TYR A 77 -9.32 12.81 -0.62
C TYR A 77 -9.95 11.63 -1.36
N PRO A 78 -10.30 10.54 -0.63
CA PRO A 78 -10.98 9.38 -1.22
C PRO A 78 -12.33 9.71 -1.89
N MET A 79 -13.01 10.78 -1.48
CA MET A 79 -14.25 11.21 -2.14
C MET A 79 -14.00 11.68 -3.57
N GLU A 80 -12.88 12.33 -3.85
CA GLU A 80 -12.52 12.77 -5.21
C GLU A 80 -12.15 11.60 -6.10
N LEU A 81 -11.56 10.54 -5.54
CA LEU A 81 -11.29 9.29 -6.26
C LEU A 81 -12.56 8.71 -6.87
N LYS A 82 -13.68 8.72 -6.14
CA LYS A 82 -14.98 8.17 -6.57
C LYS A 82 -15.59 8.94 -7.76
N LYS A 83 -15.11 10.15 -8.04
CA LYS A 83 -15.56 10.99 -9.17
C LYS A 83 -14.75 10.76 -10.45
N VAL A 84 -13.62 10.06 -10.36
CA VAL A 84 -12.72 9.82 -11.50
C VAL A 84 -13.27 8.69 -12.37
N LYS A 85 -13.29 8.87 -13.69
CA LYS A 85 -13.80 7.87 -14.65
C LYS A 85 -13.00 6.56 -14.65
N LEU A 86 -11.68 6.63 -14.51
CA LEU A 86 -10.77 5.49 -14.56
C LEU A 86 -9.86 5.44 -13.32
N PRO A 87 -10.40 5.30 -12.09
CA PRO A 87 -9.65 5.50 -10.85
C PRO A 87 -8.60 4.42 -10.62
N ILE A 88 -8.83 3.21 -11.15
CA ILE A 88 -7.94 2.06 -10.98
C ILE A 88 -6.58 2.32 -11.65
N GLY A 89 -6.57 2.91 -12.85
CA GLY A 89 -5.39 3.07 -13.69
C GLY A 89 -5.08 1.81 -14.49
N LYS A 90 -4.82 1.98 -15.80
CA LYS A 90 -4.72 0.89 -16.79
C LYS A 90 -3.76 -0.24 -16.37
N ASP A 91 -2.57 0.13 -15.86
CA ASP A 91 -1.50 -0.83 -15.57
C ASP A 91 -1.45 -1.23 -14.07
N ASN A 92 -2.43 -0.83 -13.25
CA ASN A 92 -2.32 -0.97 -11.80
C ASN A 92 -2.23 -2.43 -11.34
N ASN A 93 -3.03 -3.34 -11.91
CA ASN A 93 -2.97 -4.77 -11.56
C ASN A 93 -1.60 -5.38 -11.85
N MET A 94 -0.99 -5.01 -12.97
CA MET A 94 0.36 -5.47 -13.33
C MET A 94 1.37 -5.03 -12.28
N HIS A 95 1.27 -3.79 -11.80
CA HIS A 95 2.15 -3.27 -10.76
C HIS A 95 1.87 -3.87 -9.38
N ILE A 96 0.62 -4.17 -9.03
CA ILE A 96 0.28 -4.90 -7.80
C ILE A 96 0.92 -6.29 -7.83
N LEU A 97 0.68 -7.07 -8.90
CA LEU A 97 1.26 -8.41 -9.04
C LEU A 97 2.79 -8.38 -9.02
N LYS A 98 3.41 -7.47 -9.77
CA LYS A 98 4.88 -7.33 -9.81
C LYS A 98 5.47 -7.06 -8.44
N ASN A 99 4.85 -6.18 -7.65
CA ASN A 99 5.36 -5.83 -6.32
C ASN A 99 5.00 -6.89 -5.27
N TYR A 100 3.87 -7.57 -5.41
CA TYR A 100 3.53 -8.75 -4.61
C TYR A 100 4.60 -9.84 -4.75
N LEU A 101 4.97 -10.19 -5.98
CA LEU A 101 6.01 -11.20 -6.25
C LEU A 101 7.41 -10.79 -5.77
N LYS A 102 7.64 -9.51 -5.49
CA LYS A 102 8.92 -8.97 -4.98
C LYS A 102 8.97 -8.91 -3.45
N SER A 103 7.86 -9.15 -2.77
CA SER A 103 7.72 -8.95 -1.32
C SER A 103 7.45 -10.24 -0.59
N GLU A 104 8.10 -10.38 0.57
CA GLU A 104 8.03 -11.57 1.42
C GLU A 104 6.83 -11.51 2.38
N LEU A 105 6.32 -10.29 2.63
CA LEU A 105 5.14 -10.04 3.45
C LEU A 105 4.22 -9.03 2.76
N THR A 106 2.93 -9.33 2.72
CA THR A 106 1.91 -8.41 2.20
C THR A 106 0.94 -8.00 3.31
N VAL A 107 0.80 -6.69 3.53
CA VAL A 107 -0.09 -6.08 4.51
C VAL A 107 -1.13 -5.21 3.81
N VAL A 108 -2.40 -5.60 3.92
CA VAL A 108 -3.53 -4.82 3.40
C VAL A 108 -4.01 -3.82 4.44
N ALA A 109 -4.30 -2.59 4.02
CA ALA A 109 -4.61 -1.47 4.93
C ALA A 109 -5.41 -0.34 4.27
N TRP A 110 -6.33 -0.68 3.36
CA TRP A 110 -7.08 0.29 2.55
C TRP A 110 -8.29 0.95 3.26
N GLY A 111 -8.54 0.65 4.52
CA GLY A 111 -9.66 1.24 5.26
C GLY A 111 -11.02 0.78 4.74
N ASN A 112 -12.09 1.52 5.05
CA ASN A 112 -13.46 1.04 4.82
C ASN A 112 -13.90 1.09 3.36
N ASP A 113 -13.23 1.82 2.49
CA ASP A 113 -13.69 2.09 1.11
C ASP A 113 -13.15 1.08 0.08
N GLY A 114 -12.53 -0.02 0.51
CA GLY A 114 -11.94 -1.02 -0.40
C GLY A 114 -12.96 -1.67 -1.34
N TYR A 115 -14.20 -1.79 -0.91
CA TYR A 115 -15.31 -2.38 -1.67
C TYR A 115 -15.76 -1.53 -2.88
N PHE A 116 -15.31 -0.27 -2.98
CA PHE A 116 -15.66 0.56 -4.13
C PHE A 116 -15.26 -0.15 -5.43
N LEU A 117 -16.18 -0.27 -6.39
CA LEU A 117 -15.99 -1.05 -7.62
C LEU A 117 -15.60 -2.53 -7.39
N SER A 118 -15.91 -3.11 -6.23
CA SER A 118 -15.46 -4.45 -5.80
C SER A 118 -13.94 -4.64 -5.85
N ARG A 119 -13.21 -3.54 -5.66
CA ARG A 119 -11.78 -3.50 -5.95
C ARG A 119 -10.95 -4.33 -4.97
N ASP A 120 -11.36 -4.37 -3.71
CA ASP A 120 -10.80 -5.27 -2.70
C ASP A 120 -10.81 -6.73 -3.17
N LYS A 121 -11.95 -7.25 -3.64
CA LYS A 121 -12.10 -8.64 -4.11
C LYS A 121 -11.16 -8.95 -5.26
N GLU A 122 -11.13 -8.09 -6.27
CA GLU A 122 -10.25 -8.25 -7.44
C GLU A 122 -8.76 -8.30 -7.03
N VAL A 123 -8.34 -7.43 -6.10
CA VAL A 123 -6.96 -7.43 -5.62
C VAL A 123 -6.64 -8.66 -4.77
N LEU A 124 -7.62 -9.16 -4.00
CA LEU A 124 -7.47 -10.39 -3.22
C LEU A 124 -7.35 -11.65 -4.10
N GLU A 125 -7.80 -11.61 -5.36
CA GLU A 125 -7.54 -12.68 -6.33
C GLU A 125 -6.11 -12.63 -6.89
N ILE A 126 -5.43 -11.48 -6.81
CA ILE A 126 -4.07 -11.27 -7.32
C ILE A 126 -3.00 -11.69 -6.30
N ILE A 127 -3.30 -11.59 -5.00
CA ILE A 127 -2.35 -11.81 -3.91
C ILE A 127 -2.79 -12.98 -3.02
N ASN A 128 -1.83 -13.70 -2.43
CA ASN A 128 -2.14 -14.78 -1.49
C ASN A 128 -1.71 -14.44 -0.06
N ARG A 129 -2.47 -14.97 0.91
CA ARG A 129 -2.22 -14.89 2.36
C ARG A 129 -1.93 -13.45 2.86
N PRO A 130 -2.78 -12.46 2.53
CA PRO A 130 -2.59 -11.11 3.02
C PRO A 130 -2.72 -11.06 4.55
N MET A 131 -1.89 -10.24 5.18
CA MET A 131 -2.00 -9.89 6.58
C MET A 131 -2.66 -8.51 6.72
N CYS A 132 -3.20 -8.20 7.89
CA CYS A 132 -3.58 -6.83 8.23
C CYS A 132 -3.22 -6.53 9.69
N LEU A 133 -3.21 -5.24 10.04
CA LEU A 133 -2.97 -4.79 11.41
C LEU A 133 -4.20 -4.98 12.30
N LYS A 134 -5.39 -4.83 11.70
CA LYS A 134 -6.70 -4.90 12.36
C LYS A 134 -7.79 -5.02 11.30
N ILE A 135 -8.89 -5.69 11.62
CA ILE A 135 -10.12 -5.70 10.83
C ILE A 135 -11.12 -4.72 11.46
N ASN A 136 -11.69 -3.84 10.64
CA ASN A 136 -12.74 -2.90 11.05
C ASN A 136 -14.09 -3.62 11.21
N LYS A 137 -15.07 -2.96 11.84
CA LYS A 137 -16.45 -3.48 11.94
C LYS A 137 -17.10 -3.76 10.57
N SER A 138 -16.62 -3.11 9.52
CA SER A 138 -17.03 -3.30 8.12
C SER A 138 -16.49 -4.59 7.48
N GLY A 139 -15.62 -5.34 8.17
CA GLY A 139 -14.86 -6.46 7.59
C GLY A 139 -13.61 -6.03 6.80
N GLN A 140 -13.37 -4.73 6.62
CA GLN A 140 -12.25 -4.22 5.84
C GLN A 140 -10.98 -4.01 6.70
N PRO A 141 -9.77 -4.09 6.14
CA PRO A 141 -8.54 -3.88 6.89
C PRO A 141 -8.36 -2.41 7.29
N ALA A 142 -8.01 -2.18 8.55
CA ALA A 142 -7.85 -0.85 9.10
C ALA A 142 -6.66 -0.10 8.48
N HIS A 143 -6.82 1.21 8.29
CA HIS A 143 -5.74 2.10 7.87
C HIS A 143 -4.60 2.12 8.91
N PRO A 144 -3.32 2.17 8.50
CA PRO A 144 -2.20 1.93 9.42
C PRO A 144 -1.92 3.10 10.37
N LEU A 145 -2.28 4.34 9.97
CA LEU A 145 -1.90 5.58 10.64
C LEU A 145 -2.17 5.59 12.16
N TYR A 146 -3.31 5.02 12.59
CA TYR A 146 -3.74 5.05 13.99
C TYR A 146 -3.56 3.71 14.72
N GLN A 147 -2.89 2.74 14.13
CA GLN A 147 -2.60 1.46 14.79
C GLN A 147 -1.45 1.61 15.77
N LYS A 148 -1.44 0.82 16.86
CA LYS A 148 -0.35 0.84 17.87
C LYS A 148 0.98 0.36 17.29
N LYS A 149 2.10 0.73 17.92
CA LYS A 149 3.45 0.39 17.40
C LYS A 149 3.70 -1.11 17.44
N ASP A 150 3.29 -1.74 18.52
CA ASP A 150 3.38 -3.18 18.80
C ASP A 150 2.18 -3.98 18.26
N GLN A 151 1.39 -3.40 17.36
CA GLN A 151 0.24 -4.08 16.77
C GLN A 151 0.70 -5.33 16.03
N LYS A 152 0.22 -6.49 16.50
CA LYS A 152 0.50 -7.78 15.86
C LYS A 152 -0.30 -7.90 14.56
N LEU A 153 0.34 -8.46 13.54
CA LEU A 153 -0.32 -8.82 12.30
C LEU A 153 -1.26 -10.00 12.52
N ILE A 154 -2.40 -9.97 11.84
CA ILE A 154 -3.37 -11.06 11.77
C ILE A 154 -3.64 -11.42 10.31
N ASN A 155 -3.98 -12.68 10.05
CA ASN A 155 -4.40 -13.11 8.72
C ASN A 155 -5.64 -12.31 8.32
N PHE A 156 -5.59 -11.70 7.14
CA PHE A 156 -6.77 -11.12 6.52
C PHE A 156 -7.45 -12.23 5.70
N ILE A 157 -8.41 -12.90 6.34
CA ILE A 157 -9.26 -13.90 5.71
C ILE A 157 -10.55 -13.17 5.33
N ASN A 158 -10.89 -13.23 4.05
CA ASN A 158 -12.18 -12.74 3.55
C ASN A 158 -13.05 -13.95 3.17
#